data_AF-A0A0N0GQ91-F1
#
_entry.id   AF-A0A0N0GQ91-F1
#
_cell.length_a   1.000
_cell.length_b   1.000
_cell.length_c   1.000
_cell.angle_alpha   90.00
_cell.angle_beta   90.00
_cell.angle_gamma   90.00
#
_symmetry.space_group_name_H-M   'P 1'
#
loop_
_entity.id
_entity.type
_entity.pdbx_description
1 polymer ?
#
loop_
_entity_poly.entity_id
_entity_poly.type
_entity_poly.pdbx_seq_one_letter_code
_entity_poly.pdbx_strand_id
1 'polypeptide(L)'
;MLGAGTAQDTLTLDGDNYTDLFMSNIIAGVMTGHLVQTYYPGIQFNKDFLYGSILGQLLQENIETGLYKATGDLIDPSADQQAVMGQGQGGPYQINNYAADMVSGGYAPAGHSLINYVALQKNIGYSMADAATQYTKVTPPSFNNKYYGPMLTGYFHYNDFVALVETGKGTGGWTTPWQPAFDQALVTFKTLPNNFFDVLLNVAYNQGFYGPLMSSYSKLGATATASTVTTVNDFSSVWGKTDTYAQYPYQVRYYLDQLYGNPIPTTSATTLVTPNNHVAFNLTQLQTVFANVFGTLSYVDSTGKAAFIPAATSRAAFDTARAQVSVPADATLDLSKASDRAQIFSILEGAINNLETTLGQKFNATTLSQL
;
A
#
# COMPACT_ATOMS: atom_id res chain seq x y z
N MET A 1 -1.72 -3.21 -20.35
CA MET A 1 -0.27 -3.11 -20.69
C MET A 1 0.04 -1.77 -21.32
N LEU A 2 1.09 -1.09 -20.85
CA LEU A 2 1.51 0.20 -21.39
C LEU A 2 1.99 0.03 -22.84
N GLY A 3 1.46 0.85 -23.75
CA GLY A 3 1.75 0.75 -25.19
C GLY A 3 0.89 -0.22 -25.98
N ALA A 4 -0.15 -0.82 -25.39
CA ALA A 4 -1.08 -1.70 -26.12
C ALA A 4 -2.07 -0.95 -27.04
N GLY A 5 -2.14 0.39 -26.96
CA GLY A 5 -2.92 1.23 -27.87
C GLY A 5 -4.43 1.35 -27.57
N THR A 6 -5.00 0.46 -26.76
CA THR A 6 -6.40 0.54 -26.27
C THR A 6 -6.50 0.18 -24.79
N ALA A 7 -7.40 0.85 -24.06
CA ALA A 7 -7.76 0.45 -22.71
C ALA A 7 -8.52 -0.88 -22.76
N GLN A 8 -8.14 -1.83 -21.90
CA GLN A 8 -8.84 -3.12 -21.79
C GLN A 8 -10.05 -3.01 -20.85
N ASP A 9 -9.97 -2.16 -19.84
CA ASP A 9 -11.02 -1.92 -18.85
C ASP A 9 -11.16 -0.43 -18.51
N THR A 10 -12.33 -0.03 -18.01
CA THR A 10 -12.64 1.36 -17.65
C THR A 10 -13.43 1.44 -16.36
N LEU A 11 -13.07 2.39 -15.49
CA LEU A 11 -13.88 2.82 -14.35
C LEU A 11 -14.53 4.16 -14.66
N THR A 12 -15.86 4.24 -14.54
CA THR A 12 -16.58 5.52 -14.64
C THR A 12 -16.64 6.14 -13.26
N LEU A 13 -16.10 7.35 -13.13
CA LEU A 13 -16.02 8.08 -11.86
C LEU A 13 -17.19 9.07 -11.70
N ASP A 14 -18.39 8.70 -12.15
CA ASP A 14 -19.60 9.49 -11.99
C ASP A 14 -20.29 9.19 -10.65
N GLY A 15 -20.50 10.24 -9.86
CA GLY A 15 -21.03 10.12 -8.50
C GLY A 15 -20.01 9.56 -7.50
N ASP A 16 -20.49 9.12 -6.33
CA ASP A 16 -19.64 8.76 -5.18
C ASP A 16 -19.42 7.24 -5.02
N ASN A 17 -19.70 6.44 -6.05
CA ASN A 17 -19.66 4.97 -5.91
C ASN A 17 -18.29 4.42 -5.53
N TYR A 18 -17.18 5.05 -5.93
CA TYR A 18 -15.82 4.56 -5.66
C TYR A 18 -15.08 5.38 -4.60
N THR A 19 -15.70 6.47 -4.11
CA THR A 19 -15.02 7.47 -3.27
C THR A 19 -14.53 6.86 -1.96
N ASP A 20 -15.32 6.02 -1.31
CA ASP A 20 -14.93 5.38 -0.05
C ASP A 20 -13.85 4.30 -0.23
N LEU A 21 -13.87 3.58 -1.35
CA LEU A 21 -12.82 2.64 -1.74
C LEU A 21 -11.49 3.36 -2.00
N PHE A 22 -11.52 4.49 -2.71
CA PHE A 22 -10.31 5.30 -2.91
C PHE A 22 -9.77 5.84 -1.59
N MET A 23 -10.65 6.36 -0.72
CA MET A 23 -10.26 6.81 0.61
C MET A 23 -9.59 5.70 1.43
N SER A 24 -10.17 4.49 1.47
CA SER A 24 -9.61 3.39 2.26
C SER A 24 -8.24 2.94 1.74
N ASN A 25 -8.04 2.90 0.43
CA ASN A 25 -6.74 2.59 -0.18
C ASN A 25 -5.69 3.67 0.09
N ILE A 26 -6.05 4.95 0.01
CA ILE A 26 -5.13 6.05 0.34
C ILE A 26 -4.76 6.01 1.83
N ILE A 27 -5.72 5.75 2.73
CA ILE A 27 -5.44 5.56 4.17
C ILE A 27 -4.42 4.43 4.39
N ALA A 28 -4.60 3.29 3.71
CA ALA A 28 -3.66 2.18 3.79
C ALA A 28 -2.27 2.52 3.24
N GLY A 29 -2.17 3.24 2.12
CA GLY A 29 -0.88 3.69 1.58
C GLY A 29 -0.17 4.70 2.48
N VAL A 30 -0.90 5.60 3.14
CA VAL A 30 -0.33 6.48 4.17
C VAL A 30 0.17 5.66 5.36
N MET A 31 -0.56 4.62 5.79
CA MET A 31 -0.07 3.67 6.81
C MET A 31 1.23 2.98 6.36
N THR A 32 1.32 2.49 5.12
CA THR A 32 2.57 1.90 4.58
C THR A 32 3.74 2.87 4.72
N GLY A 33 3.54 4.13 4.34
CA GLY A 33 4.52 5.19 4.53
C GLY A 33 4.92 5.42 5.98
N HIS A 34 3.95 5.44 6.89
CA HIS A 34 4.16 5.58 8.34
C HIS A 34 4.98 4.43 8.92
N LEU A 35 4.66 3.18 8.54
CA LEU A 35 5.39 1.98 8.95
C LEU A 35 6.84 2.01 8.44
N VAL A 36 7.05 2.35 7.17
CA VAL A 36 8.38 2.51 6.56
C VAL A 36 9.20 3.57 7.29
N GLN A 37 8.63 4.75 7.56
CA GLN A 37 9.35 5.81 8.28
C GLN A 37 9.63 5.45 9.74
N THR A 38 8.75 4.67 10.38
CA THR A 38 8.97 4.17 11.74
C THR A 38 10.13 3.18 11.77
N TYR A 39 10.24 2.29 10.77
CA TYR A 39 11.30 1.30 10.67
C TYR A 39 12.65 1.88 10.22
N TYR A 40 12.63 2.79 9.25
CA TYR A 40 13.83 3.42 8.70
C TYR A 40 13.69 4.96 8.65
N PRO A 41 13.86 5.64 9.80
CA PRO A 41 13.63 7.07 9.91
C PRO A 41 14.47 7.93 8.97
N GLY A 42 13.82 8.97 8.42
CA GLY A 42 14.43 9.97 7.55
C GLY A 42 14.52 9.56 6.08
N ILE A 43 14.02 8.38 5.69
CA ILE A 43 13.85 8.06 4.27
C ILE A 43 12.85 9.02 3.62
N GLN A 44 13.21 9.50 2.44
CA GLN A 44 12.33 10.28 1.60
C GLN A 44 11.76 9.37 0.51
N PHE A 45 10.62 9.73 -0.05
CA PHE A 45 9.99 9.04 -1.18
C PHE A 45 8.99 9.98 -1.83
N ASN A 46 8.56 9.67 -3.06
CA ASN A 46 7.43 10.38 -3.66
C ASN A 46 6.13 9.94 -2.95
N LYS A 47 5.52 10.84 -2.18
CA LYS A 47 4.28 10.55 -1.42
C LYS A 47 3.10 10.19 -2.32
N ASP A 48 2.98 10.83 -3.49
CA ASP A 48 1.88 10.58 -4.42
C ASP A 48 1.84 9.12 -4.86
N PHE A 49 3.02 8.58 -5.19
CA PHE A 49 3.14 7.20 -5.66
C PHE A 49 3.20 6.19 -4.53
N LEU A 50 3.91 6.47 -3.42
CA LEU A 50 3.94 5.53 -2.30
C LEU A 50 2.56 5.41 -1.64
N TYR A 51 1.89 6.53 -1.34
CA TYR A 51 0.58 6.50 -0.68
C TYR A 51 -0.55 6.09 -1.62
N GLY A 52 -0.35 6.26 -2.93
CA GLY A 52 -1.26 5.73 -3.94
C GLY A 52 -1.04 4.25 -4.27
N SER A 53 0.09 3.65 -3.89
CA SER A 53 0.48 2.31 -4.40
C SER A 53 -0.57 1.23 -4.13
N ILE A 54 -1.25 1.26 -2.98
CA ILE A 54 -2.29 0.26 -2.66
C ILE A 54 -3.47 0.37 -3.63
N LEU A 55 -3.92 1.60 -3.94
CA LEU A 55 -4.97 1.82 -4.93
C LEU A 55 -4.50 1.40 -6.32
N GLY A 56 -3.30 1.81 -6.72
CA GLY A 56 -2.76 1.45 -8.03
C GLY A 56 -2.57 -0.05 -8.19
N GLN A 57 -2.21 -0.78 -7.12
CA GLN A 57 -2.10 -2.25 -7.13
C GLN A 57 -3.47 -2.91 -7.33
N LEU A 58 -4.51 -2.43 -6.64
CA LEU A 58 -5.89 -2.91 -6.86
C LEU A 58 -6.28 -2.79 -8.35
N LEU A 59 -6.00 -1.62 -8.94
CA LEU A 59 -6.30 -1.34 -10.33
C LEU A 59 -5.40 -2.08 -11.33
N GLN A 60 -4.20 -2.49 -10.93
CA GLN A 60 -3.30 -3.26 -11.77
C GLN A 60 -3.69 -4.74 -11.79
N GLU A 61 -4.08 -5.32 -10.66
CA GLU A 61 -4.59 -6.70 -10.63
C GLU A 61 -5.96 -6.80 -11.33
N ASN A 62 -6.77 -5.74 -11.21
CA ASN A 62 -8.08 -5.54 -11.84
C ASN A 62 -8.95 -6.80 -11.93
N ILE A 63 -9.25 -7.40 -10.79
CA ILE A 63 -10.25 -8.48 -10.73
C ILE A 63 -11.62 -7.82 -10.52
N GLU A 64 -12.26 -7.44 -11.62
CA GLU A 64 -13.64 -6.94 -11.65
C GLU A 64 -13.92 -5.74 -10.74
N THR A 65 -12.92 -4.86 -10.51
CA THR A 65 -13.08 -3.68 -9.63
C THR A 65 -14.21 -2.76 -10.12
N GLY A 66 -14.52 -2.77 -11.42
CA GLY A 66 -15.67 -2.04 -11.99
C GLY A 66 -17.06 -2.51 -11.52
N LEU A 67 -17.15 -3.66 -10.84
CA LEU A 67 -18.40 -4.15 -10.25
C LEU A 67 -18.63 -3.64 -8.82
N TYR A 68 -17.64 -2.97 -8.21
CA TYR A 68 -17.74 -2.43 -6.85
C TYR A 68 -19.00 -1.59 -6.63
N LYS A 69 -19.57 -1.71 -5.42
CA LYS A 69 -20.75 -0.94 -4.97
C LYS A 69 -20.48 -0.36 -3.58
N ALA A 70 -20.57 0.97 -3.45
CA ALA A 70 -20.42 1.66 -2.16
C ALA A 70 -21.37 1.17 -1.06
N THR A 71 -22.53 0.61 -1.44
CA THR A 71 -23.53 0.08 -0.51
C THR A 71 -23.11 -1.21 0.20
N GLY A 72 -22.08 -1.90 -0.29
CA GLY A 72 -21.53 -3.11 0.33
C GLY A 72 -20.13 -2.88 0.89
N ASP A 73 -19.66 -3.83 1.68
CA ASP A 73 -18.31 -3.82 2.26
C ASP A 73 -17.28 -4.62 1.43
N LEU A 74 -17.72 -5.25 0.34
CA LEU A 74 -16.86 -6.06 -0.53
C LEU A 74 -16.20 -5.18 -1.60
N ILE A 75 -14.90 -5.37 -1.83
CA ILE A 75 -14.16 -4.69 -2.90
C ILE A 75 -14.59 -5.27 -4.25
N ASP A 76 -14.58 -6.60 -4.35
CA ASP A 76 -15.12 -7.34 -5.47
C ASP A 76 -16.41 -8.06 -5.00
N PRO A 77 -17.60 -7.68 -5.47
CA PRO A 77 -18.85 -8.36 -5.19
C PRO A 77 -19.18 -9.48 -6.20
N SER A 78 -18.31 -9.73 -7.19
CA SER A 78 -18.54 -10.73 -8.24
C SER A 78 -18.69 -12.14 -7.69
N ALA A 79 -19.52 -12.95 -8.34
CA ALA A 79 -19.57 -14.39 -8.06
C ALA A 79 -18.25 -15.10 -8.43
N ASP A 80 -17.48 -14.53 -9.37
CA ASP A 80 -16.19 -15.05 -9.84
C ASP A 80 -15.03 -14.77 -8.86
N GLN A 81 -15.31 -14.04 -7.77
CA GLN A 81 -14.39 -13.80 -6.67
C GLN A 81 -13.67 -15.06 -6.16
N GLN A 82 -14.28 -16.24 -6.29
CA GLN A 82 -13.65 -17.51 -5.91
C GLN A 82 -12.28 -17.72 -6.57
N ALA A 83 -12.04 -17.16 -7.76
CA ALA A 83 -10.75 -17.24 -8.44
C ALA A 83 -9.61 -16.62 -7.62
N VAL A 84 -9.91 -15.60 -6.81
CA VAL A 84 -8.91 -14.82 -6.05
C VAL A 84 -9.05 -14.96 -4.54
N MET A 85 -10.04 -15.72 -4.09
CA MET A 85 -10.23 -16.08 -2.68
C MET A 85 -9.94 -17.57 -2.40
N GLY A 86 -9.52 -18.32 -3.42
CA GLY A 86 -9.21 -19.75 -3.32
C GLY A 86 -7.96 -20.08 -2.51
N GLN A 87 -7.60 -21.35 -2.45
CA GLN A 87 -6.40 -21.80 -1.75
C GLN A 87 -5.14 -21.13 -2.31
N GLY A 88 -4.36 -20.51 -1.41
CA GLY A 88 -3.11 -19.83 -1.75
C GLY A 88 -3.28 -18.47 -2.44
N GLN A 89 -4.52 -17.99 -2.59
CA GLN A 89 -4.81 -16.69 -3.22
C GLN A 89 -4.79 -15.55 -2.20
N GLY A 90 -4.44 -14.34 -2.64
CA GLY A 90 -4.31 -13.16 -1.78
C GLY A 90 -5.46 -12.16 -1.84
N GLY A 91 -6.66 -12.56 -2.30
CA GLY A 91 -7.79 -11.65 -2.47
C GLY A 91 -7.64 -10.70 -3.68
N PRO A 92 -8.43 -9.61 -3.73
CA PRO A 92 -8.41 -8.66 -4.85
C PRO A 92 -7.05 -8.02 -5.14
N TYR A 93 -6.16 -7.99 -4.14
CA TYR A 93 -4.81 -7.45 -4.28
C TYR A 93 -3.77 -8.50 -4.68
N GLN A 94 -4.10 -9.80 -4.66
CA GLN A 94 -3.16 -10.88 -4.98
C GLN A 94 -1.91 -10.93 -4.07
N ILE A 95 -2.05 -10.67 -2.76
CA ILE A 95 -0.97 -10.87 -1.76
C ILE A 95 -0.65 -12.36 -1.51
N ASN A 96 -0.12 -13.03 -2.53
CA ASN A 96 0.24 -14.44 -2.51
C ASN A 96 1.41 -14.64 -1.52
N ASN A 97 1.26 -15.56 -0.55
CA ASN A 97 2.13 -15.76 0.63
C ASN A 97 1.82 -14.89 1.87
N TYR A 98 0.62 -14.35 2.01
CA TYR A 98 0.15 -13.65 3.23
C TYR A 98 0.35 -14.43 4.55
N ALA A 99 0.44 -15.77 4.49
CA ALA A 99 0.65 -16.66 5.63
C ALA A 99 2.14 -16.91 5.97
N ALA A 100 3.08 -16.51 5.11
CA ALA A 100 4.50 -16.76 5.32
C ALA A 100 5.12 -15.73 6.28
N ASP A 101 6.17 -16.12 7.00
CA ASP A 101 7.13 -15.19 7.57
C ASP A 101 8.14 -14.81 6.49
N MET A 102 8.08 -13.56 6.03
CA MET A 102 8.84 -13.09 4.87
C MET A 102 10.32 -12.86 5.18
N VAL A 103 10.73 -12.88 6.45
CA VAL A 103 12.12 -12.69 6.88
C VAL A 103 12.77 -14.03 7.23
N SER A 104 12.15 -14.81 8.12
CA SER A 104 12.74 -16.09 8.56
C SER A 104 12.67 -17.17 7.48
N GLY A 105 11.75 -17.02 6.53
CA GLY A 105 11.42 -18.04 5.54
C GLY A 105 10.61 -19.16 6.18
N GLY A 106 9.41 -19.40 5.67
CA GLY A 106 8.51 -20.47 6.12
C GLY A 106 7.16 -19.96 6.59
N TYR A 107 6.39 -20.82 7.25
CA TYR A 107 5.01 -20.53 7.67
C TYR A 107 4.82 -20.54 9.19
N ALA A 108 5.89 -20.80 9.95
CA ALA A 108 5.88 -20.62 11.39
C ALA A 108 6.03 -19.12 11.69
N PRO A 109 5.13 -18.50 12.47
CA PRO A 109 5.25 -17.09 12.81
C PRO A 109 6.54 -16.80 13.58
N ALA A 110 7.44 -16.00 13.00
CA ALA A 110 8.72 -15.62 13.60
C ALA A 110 8.89 -14.09 13.71
N GLY A 111 7.78 -13.35 13.61
CA GLY A 111 7.72 -11.91 13.83
C GLY A 111 7.36 -11.10 12.60
N HIS A 112 7.42 -11.68 11.40
CA HIS A 112 7.21 -10.98 10.13
C HIS A 112 6.20 -11.67 9.20
N SER A 113 5.32 -12.51 9.75
CA SER A 113 4.06 -12.87 9.10
C SER A 113 2.99 -11.81 9.41
N LEU A 114 1.97 -11.65 8.54
CA LEU A 114 0.93 -10.65 8.78
C LEU A 114 0.20 -10.84 10.13
N ILE A 115 0.03 -12.09 10.59
CA ILE A 115 -0.57 -12.43 11.89
C ILE A 115 0.27 -12.01 13.10
N ASN A 116 1.58 -11.75 12.92
CA ASN A 116 2.43 -11.26 13.99
C ASN A 116 2.11 -9.82 14.37
N TYR A 117 1.56 -9.02 13.46
CA TYR A 117 1.21 -7.64 13.76
C TYR A 117 0.02 -7.57 14.70
N VAL A 118 0.23 -6.92 15.85
CA VAL A 118 -0.83 -6.70 16.85
C VAL A 118 -2.04 -6.01 16.22
N ALA A 119 -1.81 -5.12 15.25
CA ALA A 119 -2.85 -4.40 14.52
C ALA A 119 -3.76 -5.30 13.67
N LEU A 120 -3.25 -6.42 13.16
CA LEU A 120 -3.97 -7.28 12.21
C LEU A 120 -4.58 -8.52 12.89
N GLN A 121 -3.99 -8.98 13.98
CA GLN A 121 -4.22 -10.31 14.52
C GLN A 121 -5.70 -10.63 14.80
N LYS A 122 -6.51 -9.64 15.22
CA LYS A 122 -7.92 -9.86 15.56
C LYS A 122 -8.85 -10.04 14.36
N ASN A 123 -8.49 -9.51 13.18
CA ASN A 123 -9.38 -9.48 12.01
C ASN A 123 -8.85 -10.26 10.79
N ILE A 124 -7.62 -10.77 10.86
CA ILE A 124 -7.00 -11.45 9.71
C ILE A 124 -7.66 -12.78 9.34
N GLY A 125 -8.48 -13.35 10.24
CA GLY A 125 -9.29 -14.53 9.95
C GLY A 125 -8.59 -15.87 10.17
N TYR A 126 -7.44 -15.87 10.83
CA TYR A 126 -6.74 -17.06 11.31
C TYR A 126 -5.99 -16.77 12.62
N SER A 127 -5.41 -17.79 13.24
CA SER A 127 -4.74 -17.69 14.54
C SER A 127 -3.23 -17.98 14.45
N MET A 128 -2.49 -17.62 15.50
CA MET A 128 -1.08 -18.01 15.61
C MET A 128 -0.87 -19.53 15.71
N ALA A 129 -1.85 -20.27 16.24
CA ALA A 129 -1.75 -21.71 16.47
C ALA A 129 -1.84 -22.54 15.17
N ASP A 130 -2.58 -22.05 14.18
CA ASP A 130 -2.78 -22.72 12.90
C ASP A 130 -2.09 -22.03 11.72
N ALA A 131 -1.38 -20.91 11.97
CA ALA A 131 -0.64 -20.11 10.99
C ALA A 131 0.19 -20.96 10.01
N ALA A 132 0.91 -21.96 10.53
CA ALA A 132 1.77 -22.84 9.72
C ALA A 132 1.03 -23.65 8.65
N THR A 133 -0.30 -23.73 8.70
CA THR A 133 -1.13 -24.46 7.73
C THR A 133 -1.96 -23.55 6.84
N GLN A 134 -1.97 -22.23 7.10
CA GLN A 134 -2.88 -21.29 6.44
C GLN A 134 -2.63 -21.12 4.95
N TYR A 135 -1.39 -21.31 4.49
CA TYR A 135 -1.06 -21.29 3.06
C TYR A 135 -1.81 -22.35 2.24
N THR A 136 -2.40 -23.36 2.90
CA THR A 136 -3.23 -24.40 2.27
C THR A 136 -4.74 -24.15 2.41
N LYS A 137 -5.15 -23.05 3.03
CA LYS A 137 -6.55 -22.71 3.28
C LYS A 137 -7.07 -21.69 2.28
N VAL A 138 -8.39 -21.65 2.18
CA VAL A 138 -9.13 -20.61 1.45
C VAL A 138 -8.85 -19.27 2.10
N THR A 139 -8.67 -18.23 1.29
CA THR A 139 -8.39 -16.87 1.76
C THR A 139 -9.53 -16.39 2.67
N PRO A 140 -9.23 -15.82 3.85
CA PRO A 140 -10.25 -15.29 4.73
C PRO A 140 -11.07 -14.18 4.05
N PRO A 141 -12.41 -14.13 4.25
CA PRO A 141 -13.26 -13.09 3.66
C PRO A 141 -12.84 -11.65 3.98
N SER A 142 -12.12 -11.44 5.09
CA SER A 142 -11.62 -10.13 5.49
C SER A 142 -10.65 -9.51 4.48
N PHE A 143 -9.99 -10.32 3.63
CA PHE A 143 -9.12 -9.85 2.55
C PHE A 143 -9.87 -9.10 1.44
N ASN A 144 -11.18 -9.35 1.29
CA ASN A 144 -12.04 -8.65 0.34
C ASN A 144 -12.86 -7.51 1.00
N ASN A 145 -12.63 -7.21 2.27
CA ASN A 145 -13.33 -6.10 2.93
C ASN A 145 -12.71 -4.75 2.54
N LYS A 146 -13.51 -3.77 2.10
CA LYS A 146 -13.04 -2.46 1.63
C LYS A 146 -12.30 -1.62 2.68
N TYR A 147 -12.48 -1.91 3.96
CA TYR A 147 -11.82 -1.20 5.05
C TYR A 147 -10.60 -1.95 5.61
N TYR A 148 -10.53 -3.28 5.45
CA TYR A 148 -9.44 -4.09 5.99
C TYR A 148 -8.47 -4.64 4.93
N GLY A 149 -8.99 -5.08 3.77
CA GLY A 149 -8.21 -5.58 2.64
C GLY A 149 -7.08 -4.63 2.21
N PRO A 150 -7.33 -3.32 1.97
CA PRO A 150 -6.26 -2.39 1.63
C PRO A 150 -5.19 -2.30 2.72
N MET A 151 -5.60 -2.38 4.00
CA MET A 151 -4.67 -2.30 5.13
C MET A 151 -3.78 -3.53 5.21
N LEU A 152 -4.31 -4.74 4.97
CA LEU A 152 -3.50 -5.96 4.83
C LEU A 152 -2.43 -5.81 3.75
N THR A 153 -2.81 -5.31 2.58
CA THR A 153 -1.88 -5.05 1.47
C THR A 153 -0.81 -4.02 1.86
N GLY A 154 -1.18 -2.99 2.63
CA GLY A 154 -0.22 -2.03 3.17
C GLY A 154 0.84 -2.67 4.08
N TYR A 155 0.41 -3.54 5.01
CA TYR A 155 1.35 -4.31 5.85
C TYR A 155 2.17 -5.33 5.04
N PHE A 156 1.61 -5.87 3.96
CA PHE A 156 2.35 -6.79 3.08
C PHE A 156 3.49 -6.06 2.35
N HIS A 157 3.24 -4.86 1.78
CA HIS A 157 4.31 -4.01 1.24
C HIS A 157 5.35 -3.60 2.30
N TYR A 158 4.90 -3.35 3.54
CA TYR A 158 5.83 -3.10 4.64
C TYR A 158 6.69 -4.34 4.95
N ASN A 159 6.12 -5.55 4.93
CA ASN A 159 6.87 -6.78 5.08
C ASN A 159 7.89 -6.99 3.95
N ASP A 160 7.55 -6.67 2.69
CA ASP A 160 8.52 -6.68 1.58
C ASP A 160 9.72 -5.78 1.88
N PHE A 161 9.46 -4.58 2.40
CA PHE A 161 10.52 -3.66 2.80
C PHE A 161 11.39 -4.25 3.92
N VAL A 162 10.79 -4.77 4.99
CA VAL A 162 11.53 -5.39 6.10
C VAL A 162 12.34 -6.59 5.61
N ALA A 163 11.76 -7.45 4.76
CA ALA A 163 12.46 -8.59 4.18
C ALA A 163 13.68 -8.17 3.35
N LEU A 164 13.57 -7.12 2.54
CA LEU A 164 14.70 -6.59 1.77
C LEU A 164 15.86 -6.11 2.66
N VAL A 165 15.55 -5.49 3.81
CA VAL A 165 16.53 -5.01 4.79
C VAL A 165 17.16 -6.16 5.58
N GLU A 166 16.34 -7.08 6.08
CA GLU A 166 16.76 -8.11 7.04
C GLU A 166 17.39 -9.33 6.35
N THR A 167 16.78 -9.84 5.28
CA THR A 167 17.27 -11.05 4.60
C THR A 167 18.51 -10.78 3.76
N GLY A 168 18.68 -9.54 3.30
CA GLY A 168 19.64 -9.19 2.28
C GLY A 168 21.09 -9.57 2.64
N LYS A 169 21.43 -9.43 3.92
CA LYS A 169 22.78 -9.64 4.48
C LYS A 169 23.16 -11.11 4.60
N GLY A 170 22.16 -12.00 4.59
CA GLY A 170 22.28 -13.46 4.57
C GLY A 170 22.96 -14.10 5.77
N THR A 171 22.65 -15.37 6.00
CA THR A 171 23.36 -16.22 6.98
C THR A 171 24.40 -17.06 6.24
N GLY A 172 25.62 -17.18 6.76
CA GLY A 172 26.66 -18.08 6.19
C GLY A 172 27.44 -17.52 4.99
N GLY A 173 27.40 -16.20 4.74
CA GLY A 173 28.24 -15.54 3.74
C GLY A 173 27.63 -15.42 2.33
N TRP A 174 26.41 -15.90 2.11
CA TRP A 174 25.67 -15.64 0.86
C TRP A 174 24.93 -14.30 0.97
N THR A 175 25.27 -13.34 0.12
CA THR A 175 24.55 -12.07 0.00
C THR A 175 23.56 -12.15 -1.16
N THR A 176 22.38 -11.60 -0.94
CA THR A 176 21.34 -11.55 -1.97
C THR A 176 21.77 -10.70 -3.18
N PRO A 177 21.25 -10.96 -4.40
CA PRO A 177 21.68 -10.24 -5.61
C PRO A 177 21.48 -8.71 -5.63
N TRP A 178 20.59 -8.18 -4.77
CA TRP A 178 20.34 -6.74 -4.64
C TRP A 178 21.21 -6.07 -3.57
N GLN A 179 21.82 -6.84 -2.66
CA GLN A 179 22.80 -6.34 -1.70
C GLN A 179 24.20 -6.29 -2.34
N PRO A 180 25.08 -5.35 -1.96
CA PRO A 180 24.90 -4.26 -0.98
C PRO A 180 24.19 -3.02 -1.55
N ALA A 181 23.78 -3.04 -2.83
CA ALA A 181 23.29 -1.85 -3.51
C ALA A 181 21.98 -1.31 -2.90
N PHE A 182 21.11 -2.18 -2.39
CA PHE A 182 19.88 -1.76 -1.73
C PHE A 182 20.14 -0.94 -0.47
N ASP A 183 21.06 -1.37 0.41
CA ASP A 183 21.43 -0.60 1.60
C ASP A 183 21.96 0.79 1.22
N GLN A 184 22.79 0.86 0.18
CA GLN A 184 23.28 2.14 -0.32
C GLN A 184 22.16 3.00 -0.94
N ALA A 185 21.18 2.40 -1.60
CA ALA A 185 20.02 3.10 -2.12
C ALA A 185 19.20 3.75 -0.99
N LEU A 186 18.98 3.04 0.13
CA LEU A 186 18.29 3.59 1.29
C LEU A 186 19.03 4.79 1.90
N VAL A 187 20.36 4.76 1.93
CA VAL A 187 21.18 5.91 2.34
C VAL A 187 20.98 7.09 1.39
N THR A 188 21.08 6.86 0.08
CA THR A 188 20.85 7.89 -0.94
C THR A 188 19.45 8.49 -0.86
N PHE A 189 18.43 7.68 -0.60
CA PHE A 189 17.04 8.12 -0.50
C PHE A 189 16.73 8.95 0.75
N LYS A 190 17.62 9.00 1.76
CA LYS A 190 17.47 9.97 2.87
C LYS A 190 17.75 11.41 2.44
N THR A 191 18.46 11.63 1.34
CA THR A 191 18.84 12.97 0.85
C THR A 191 18.29 13.28 -0.54
N LEU A 192 17.59 12.33 -1.17
CA LEU A 192 17.01 12.45 -2.50
C LEU A 192 15.47 12.49 -2.42
N PRO A 193 14.84 13.68 -2.40
CA PRO A 193 13.39 13.79 -2.39
C PRO A 193 12.76 13.20 -3.66
N ASN A 194 11.51 12.77 -3.56
CA ASN A 194 10.71 12.26 -4.68
C ASN A 194 11.36 11.10 -5.46
N ASN A 195 12.27 10.36 -4.80
CA ASN A 195 12.90 9.19 -5.39
C ASN A 195 11.89 8.07 -5.70
N PHE A 196 12.38 7.03 -6.36
CA PHE A 196 11.61 5.90 -6.87
C PHE A 196 11.54 4.71 -5.89
N PHE A 197 11.52 4.96 -4.59
CA PHE A 197 11.36 3.91 -3.58
C PHE A 197 10.06 3.11 -3.78
N ASP A 198 8.98 3.74 -4.23
CA ASP A 198 7.73 3.08 -4.62
C ASP A 198 7.96 2.04 -5.73
N VAL A 199 8.82 2.30 -6.71
CA VAL A 199 9.13 1.33 -7.79
C VAL A 199 9.81 0.10 -7.22
N LEU A 200 10.73 0.26 -6.27
CA LEU A 200 11.36 -0.87 -5.60
C LEU A 200 10.32 -1.73 -4.85
N LEU A 201 9.45 -1.10 -4.06
CA LEU A 201 8.42 -1.85 -3.34
C LEU A 201 7.42 -2.54 -4.27
N ASN A 202 7.00 -1.89 -5.36
CA ASN A 202 6.12 -2.50 -6.36
C ASN A 202 6.82 -3.63 -7.14
N VAL A 203 8.13 -3.55 -7.37
CA VAL A 203 8.90 -4.67 -7.95
C VAL A 203 8.97 -5.85 -6.98
N ALA A 204 9.24 -5.59 -5.69
CA ALA A 204 9.29 -6.63 -4.67
C ALA A 204 7.94 -7.34 -4.56
N TYR A 205 6.85 -6.58 -4.54
CA TYR A 205 5.49 -7.09 -4.51
C TYR A 205 5.16 -8.00 -5.71
N ASN A 206 5.43 -7.52 -6.93
CA ASN A 206 4.97 -8.17 -8.14
C ASN A 206 5.89 -9.31 -8.62
N GLN A 207 7.21 -9.06 -8.69
CA GLN A 207 8.17 -10.05 -9.19
C GLN A 207 8.76 -10.92 -8.06
N GLY A 208 8.67 -10.46 -6.82
CA GLY A 208 9.49 -10.96 -5.72
C GLY A 208 10.89 -10.34 -5.74
N PHE A 209 11.48 -10.18 -4.56
CA PHE A 209 12.79 -9.54 -4.42
C PHE A 209 13.98 -10.36 -4.99
N TYR A 210 13.82 -11.67 -5.24
CA TYR A 210 14.83 -12.50 -5.93
C TYR A 210 14.87 -12.32 -7.45
N GLY A 211 13.92 -11.57 -8.03
CA GLY A 211 13.93 -11.25 -9.44
C GLY A 211 15.06 -10.30 -9.85
N PRO A 212 15.42 -10.27 -11.16
CA PRO A 212 16.51 -9.43 -11.66
C PRO A 212 16.22 -7.93 -11.54
N LEU A 213 14.95 -7.51 -11.53
CA LEU A 213 14.58 -6.10 -11.47
C LEU A 213 14.98 -5.46 -10.14
N MET A 214 14.89 -6.22 -9.04
CA MET A 214 15.25 -5.72 -7.72
C MET A 214 16.73 -5.37 -7.61
N SER A 215 17.60 -6.24 -8.14
CA SER A 215 19.03 -5.92 -8.24
C SER A 215 19.30 -4.72 -9.14
N SER A 216 18.59 -4.61 -10.27
CA SER A 216 18.74 -3.51 -11.22
C SER A 216 18.38 -2.14 -10.60
N TYR A 217 17.19 -2.02 -10.03
CA TYR A 217 16.74 -0.77 -9.40
C TYR A 217 17.53 -0.43 -8.14
N SER A 218 17.98 -1.44 -7.37
CA SER A 218 18.85 -1.20 -6.21
C SER A 218 20.19 -0.59 -6.63
N LYS A 219 20.79 -1.07 -7.73
CA LYS A 219 22.03 -0.48 -8.28
C LYS A 219 21.82 0.94 -8.80
N LEU A 220 20.69 1.21 -9.45
CA LEU A 220 20.32 2.58 -9.84
C LEU A 220 20.14 3.48 -8.61
N GLY A 221 19.47 2.98 -7.57
CA GLY A 221 19.22 3.70 -6.32
C GLY A 221 20.50 4.04 -5.56
N ALA A 222 21.47 3.12 -5.54
CA ALA A 222 22.74 3.28 -4.83
C ALA A 222 23.51 4.54 -5.24
N THR A 223 23.45 4.91 -6.51
CA THR A 223 24.14 6.09 -7.07
C THR A 223 23.17 7.13 -7.64
N ALA A 224 21.88 7.05 -7.25
CA ALA A 224 20.85 7.88 -7.83
C ALA A 224 21.09 9.37 -7.61
N THR A 225 20.81 10.14 -8.65
CA THR A 225 20.73 11.60 -8.63
C THR A 225 19.33 12.04 -9.01
N ALA A 226 19.04 13.34 -8.96
CA ALA A 226 17.78 13.87 -9.49
C ALA A 226 17.56 13.48 -10.98
N SER A 227 18.63 13.38 -11.78
CA SER A 227 18.53 12.92 -13.17
C SER A 227 18.11 11.45 -13.27
N THR A 228 18.68 10.59 -12.41
CA THR A 228 18.27 9.19 -12.31
C THR A 228 16.80 9.07 -11.98
N VAL A 229 16.30 9.88 -11.04
CA VAL A 229 14.88 9.92 -10.67
C VAL A 229 14.01 10.31 -11.86
N THR A 230 14.38 11.35 -12.60
CA THR A 230 13.65 11.75 -13.83
C THR A 230 13.59 10.62 -14.84
N THR A 231 14.71 9.92 -15.09
CA THR A 231 14.74 8.79 -16.05
C THR A 231 13.90 7.61 -15.57
N VAL A 232 13.93 7.27 -14.28
CA VAL A 232 13.11 6.19 -13.72
C VAL A 232 11.64 6.58 -13.67
N ASN A 233 11.31 7.87 -13.55
CA ASN A 233 9.92 8.32 -13.54
C ASN A 233 9.32 8.45 -14.94
N ASP A 234 10.13 8.43 -16.00
CA ASP A 234 9.66 8.50 -17.37
C ASP A 234 9.08 7.15 -17.85
N PHE A 235 7.84 7.16 -18.37
CA PHE A 235 7.20 5.99 -18.96
C PHE A 235 7.97 5.42 -20.16
N SER A 236 8.79 6.23 -20.84
CA SER A 236 9.64 5.76 -21.94
C SER A 236 10.63 4.69 -21.51
N SER A 237 10.97 4.63 -20.21
CA SER A 237 11.89 3.62 -19.65
C SER A 237 11.33 2.18 -19.71
N VAL A 238 10.01 2.04 -19.88
CA VAL A 238 9.32 0.74 -19.89
C VAL A 238 8.32 0.57 -21.03
N TRP A 239 8.08 1.62 -21.82
CA TRP A 239 7.12 1.60 -22.92
C TRP A 239 7.39 0.47 -23.92
N GLY A 240 6.37 -0.37 -24.17
CA GLY A 240 6.47 -1.47 -25.14
C GLY A 240 7.35 -2.64 -24.72
N LYS A 241 7.86 -2.69 -23.47
CA LYS A 241 8.58 -3.86 -22.97
C LYS A 241 7.69 -5.10 -22.94
N THR A 242 8.21 -6.26 -23.35
CA THR A 242 7.46 -7.53 -23.26
C THR A 242 7.46 -8.13 -21.86
N ASP A 243 8.44 -7.77 -21.03
CA ASP A 243 8.48 -8.15 -19.62
C ASP A 243 7.41 -7.38 -18.84
N THR A 244 6.35 -8.08 -18.43
CA THR A 244 5.21 -7.50 -17.69
C THR A 244 5.62 -7.00 -16.31
N TYR A 245 6.55 -7.68 -15.64
CA TYR A 245 7.04 -7.27 -14.32
C TYR A 245 7.78 -5.94 -14.36
N ALA A 246 8.45 -5.63 -15.47
CA ALA A 246 9.06 -4.33 -15.66
C ALA A 246 8.01 -3.22 -15.83
N GLN A 247 6.80 -3.54 -16.31
CA GLN A 247 5.73 -2.57 -16.51
C GLN A 247 4.85 -2.34 -15.28
N TYR A 248 4.63 -3.34 -14.42
CA TYR A 248 3.65 -3.23 -13.32
C TYR A 248 3.83 -2.01 -12.40
N PRO A 249 5.05 -1.66 -11.92
CA PRO A 249 5.23 -0.44 -11.12
C PRO A 249 4.80 0.84 -11.84
N TYR A 250 4.89 0.86 -13.17
CA TYR A 250 4.50 1.99 -13.98
C TYR A 250 3.02 1.95 -14.34
N GLN A 251 2.38 0.78 -14.37
CA GLN A 251 0.92 0.70 -14.45
C GLN A 251 0.29 1.29 -13.18
N VAL A 252 0.83 0.96 -12.00
CA VAL A 252 0.46 1.59 -10.73
C VAL A 252 0.55 3.13 -10.83
N ARG A 253 1.71 3.65 -11.24
CA ARG A 253 1.90 5.11 -11.44
C ARG A 253 0.97 5.70 -12.50
N TYR A 254 0.73 4.99 -13.59
CA TYR A 254 -0.17 5.43 -14.66
C TYR A 254 -1.59 5.65 -14.13
N TYR A 255 -2.15 4.70 -13.37
CA TYR A 255 -3.48 4.87 -12.77
C TYR A 255 -3.52 6.04 -11.78
N LEU A 256 -2.46 6.21 -11.00
CA LEU A 256 -2.35 7.32 -10.06
C LEU A 256 -2.24 8.65 -10.78
N ASP A 257 -1.44 8.76 -11.84
CA ASP A 257 -1.33 9.96 -12.66
C ASP A 257 -2.66 10.31 -13.34
N GLN A 258 -3.44 9.30 -13.76
CA GLN A 258 -4.81 9.52 -14.24
C GLN A 258 -5.70 10.13 -13.15
N LEU A 259 -5.65 9.63 -11.92
CA LEU A 259 -6.44 10.15 -10.80
C LEU A 259 -5.95 11.53 -10.34
N TYR A 260 -4.65 11.78 -10.42
CA TYR A 260 -4.01 13.00 -9.96
C TYR A 260 -4.00 14.13 -11.00
N GLY A 261 -4.61 13.92 -12.18
CA GLY A 261 -4.63 14.91 -13.25
C GLY A 261 -3.24 15.21 -13.82
N ASN A 262 -2.33 14.23 -13.78
CA ASN A 262 -0.99 14.35 -14.35
C ASN A 262 -1.00 13.90 -15.82
N PRO A 263 -0.07 14.43 -16.66
CA PRO A 263 0.09 13.94 -18.04
C PRO A 263 0.45 12.45 -18.07
N ILE A 264 -0.26 11.68 -18.89
CA ILE A 264 -0.03 10.26 -19.11
C ILE A 264 0.16 9.93 -20.60
N PRO A 265 1.00 8.95 -20.95
CA PRO A 265 1.19 8.51 -22.33
C PRO A 265 -0.06 7.80 -22.87
N THR A 266 -0.30 7.89 -24.18
CA THR A 266 -1.47 7.28 -24.83
C THR A 266 -1.06 6.27 -25.90
N THR A 267 -0.81 6.75 -27.11
CA THR A 267 -0.42 5.92 -28.26
C THR A 267 1.10 5.76 -28.37
N SER A 268 1.87 6.61 -27.70
CA SER A 268 3.32 6.51 -27.59
C SER A 268 3.80 7.04 -26.24
N ALA A 269 5.05 6.74 -25.85
CA ALA A 269 5.64 7.26 -24.61
C ALA A 269 5.71 8.80 -24.55
N THR A 270 5.66 9.48 -25.70
CA THR A 270 5.80 10.95 -25.79
C THR A 270 4.50 11.65 -26.20
N THR A 271 3.48 10.89 -26.60
CA THR A 271 2.15 11.43 -26.90
C THR A 271 1.32 11.44 -25.62
N LEU A 272 1.31 12.58 -24.94
CA LEU A 272 0.67 12.73 -23.63
C LEU A 272 -0.73 13.33 -23.73
N VAL A 273 -1.61 12.89 -22.83
CA VAL A 273 -2.88 13.56 -22.50
C VAL A 273 -2.90 13.85 -21.01
N THR A 274 -3.54 14.94 -20.60
CA THR A 274 -3.84 15.21 -19.19
C THR A 274 -5.31 14.88 -18.94
N PRO A 275 -5.63 13.80 -18.22
CA PRO A 275 -7.00 13.48 -17.86
C PRO A 275 -7.59 14.57 -16.97
N ASN A 276 -8.84 14.93 -17.23
CA ASN A 276 -9.58 15.86 -16.38
C ASN A 276 -10.45 15.11 -15.37
N ASN A 277 -9.82 14.20 -14.63
CA ASN A 277 -10.47 13.50 -13.52
C ASN A 277 -10.47 14.41 -12.29
N HIS A 278 -11.56 14.37 -11.53
CA HIS A 278 -11.69 15.06 -10.26
C HIS A 278 -12.26 14.09 -9.23
N VAL A 279 -11.51 13.84 -8.17
CA VAL A 279 -11.90 12.92 -7.12
C VAL A 279 -12.02 13.70 -5.82
N ALA A 280 -13.27 14.07 -5.50
CA ALA A 280 -13.59 14.91 -4.37
C ALA A 280 -13.65 14.12 -3.05
N PHE A 281 -12.82 14.50 -2.08
CA PHE A 281 -12.81 13.94 -0.73
C PHE A 281 -13.47 14.92 0.24
N ASN A 282 -14.73 14.68 0.57
CA ASN A 282 -15.39 15.36 1.67
C ASN A 282 -14.78 14.90 3.01
N LEU A 283 -14.36 15.84 3.86
CA LEU A 283 -13.65 15.48 5.10
C LEU A 283 -14.50 14.79 6.15
N THR A 284 -15.83 14.98 6.15
CA THR A 284 -16.74 14.22 7.03
C THR A 284 -16.80 12.76 6.59
N GLN A 285 -16.85 12.50 5.28
CA GLN A 285 -16.79 11.15 4.74
C GLN A 285 -15.41 10.52 4.97
N LEU A 286 -14.32 11.25 4.72
CA LEU A 286 -12.96 10.75 4.94
C LEU A 286 -12.73 10.39 6.41
N GLN A 287 -13.22 11.20 7.36
CA GLN A 287 -13.17 10.86 8.79
C GLN A 287 -13.94 9.56 9.09
N THR A 288 -15.10 9.37 8.47
CA THR A 288 -15.92 8.16 8.65
C THR A 288 -15.19 6.94 8.11
N VAL A 289 -14.63 7.01 6.90
CA VAL A 289 -13.84 5.93 6.30
C VAL A 289 -12.59 5.65 7.14
N PHE A 290 -11.89 6.68 7.61
CA PHE A 290 -10.75 6.53 8.54
C PHE A 290 -11.15 5.76 9.80
N ALA A 291 -12.26 6.13 10.43
CA ALA A 291 -12.75 5.43 11.61
C ALA A 291 -13.14 3.98 11.33
N ASN A 292 -13.73 3.69 10.16
CA ASN A 292 -14.07 2.34 9.74
C ASN A 292 -12.82 1.50 9.48
N VAL A 293 -11.83 2.03 8.74
CA VAL A 293 -10.53 1.39 8.50
C VAL A 293 -9.85 1.05 9.82
N PHE A 294 -9.63 2.03 10.70
CA PHE A 294 -8.97 1.78 11.98
C PHE A 294 -9.81 0.92 12.93
N GLY A 295 -11.14 0.95 12.83
CA GLY A 295 -12.02 0.06 13.58
C GLY A 295 -11.85 -1.43 13.24
N THR A 296 -11.25 -1.75 12.09
CA THR A 296 -10.90 -3.14 11.74
C THR A 296 -9.57 -3.60 12.35
N LEU A 297 -8.78 -2.69 12.92
CA LEU A 297 -7.49 -2.98 13.52
C LEU A 297 -7.59 -3.20 15.02
N SER A 298 -6.66 -3.98 15.56
CA SER A 298 -6.55 -4.26 16.99
C SER A 298 -5.42 -3.51 17.69
N TYR A 299 -5.56 -3.39 19.01
CA TYR A 299 -4.53 -2.93 19.92
C TYR A 299 -4.65 -3.72 21.24
N VAL A 300 -3.58 -3.71 22.04
CA VAL A 300 -3.62 -4.23 23.41
C VAL A 300 -4.16 -3.14 24.33
N ASP A 301 -5.32 -3.38 24.94
CA ASP A 301 -5.95 -2.43 25.84
C ASP A 301 -5.25 -2.36 27.21
N SER A 302 -5.71 -1.46 28.08
CA SER A 302 -5.16 -1.28 29.43
C SER A 302 -5.30 -2.50 30.34
N THR A 303 -6.08 -3.51 29.94
CA THR A 303 -6.23 -4.79 30.63
C THR A 303 -5.32 -5.89 30.07
N GLY A 304 -4.52 -5.57 29.04
CA GLY A 304 -3.62 -6.50 28.38
C GLY A 304 -4.31 -7.40 27.35
N LYS A 305 -5.52 -7.05 26.88
CA LYS A 305 -6.30 -7.85 25.93
C LYS A 305 -6.36 -7.21 24.55
N ALA A 306 -6.41 -8.03 23.49
CA ALA A 306 -6.67 -7.53 22.15
C ALA A 306 -8.10 -7.00 22.00
N ALA A 307 -8.24 -5.70 21.73
CA ALA A 307 -9.49 -5.02 21.44
C ALA A 307 -9.45 -4.37 20.05
N PHE A 308 -10.61 -4.19 19.42
CA PHE A 308 -10.71 -3.34 18.23
C PHE A 308 -10.58 -1.86 18.62
N ILE A 309 -9.97 -1.05 17.76
CA ILE A 309 -9.84 0.39 18.01
C ILE A 309 -11.23 1.04 17.98
N PRO A 310 -11.65 1.76 19.03
CA PRO A 310 -12.95 2.42 19.05
C PRO A 310 -13.05 3.51 17.98
N ALA A 311 -14.16 3.53 17.23
CA ALA A 311 -14.39 4.55 16.19
C ALA A 311 -14.28 5.99 16.72
N ALA A 312 -14.73 6.24 17.96
CA ALA A 312 -14.62 7.55 18.60
C ALA A 312 -13.16 8.01 18.76
N THR A 313 -12.26 7.09 19.11
CA THR A 313 -10.82 7.35 19.23
C THR A 313 -10.23 7.72 17.87
N SER A 314 -10.58 6.97 16.82
CA SER A 314 -10.14 7.26 15.44
C SER A 314 -10.65 8.61 14.92
N ARG A 315 -11.92 8.94 15.18
CA ARG A 315 -12.50 10.25 14.80
C ARG A 315 -11.80 11.40 15.51
N ALA A 316 -11.54 11.28 16.81
CA ALA A 316 -10.86 12.31 17.59
C ALA A 316 -9.41 12.53 17.12
N ALA A 317 -8.68 11.46 16.80
CA ALA A 317 -7.33 11.53 16.25
C ALA A 317 -7.31 12.23 14.89
N PHE A 318 -8.28 11.92 14.03
CA PHE A 318 -8.46 12.57 12.73
C PHE A 318 -8.79 14.06 12.86
N ASP A 319 -9.76 14.43 13.72
CA ASP A 319 -10.13 15.83 13.93
C ASP A 319 -8.98 16.67 14.48
N THR A 320 -8.19 16.10 15.37
CA THR A 320 -6.98 16.74 15.90
C THR A 320 -5.97 17.02 14.78
N ALA A 321 -5.70 16.04 13.92
CA ALA A 321 -4.78 16.20 12.80
C ALA A 321 -5.29 17.20 11.75
N ARG A 322 -6.59 17.13 11.42
CA ARG A 322 -7.26 18.09 10.54
C ARG A 322 -7.13 19.53 11.06
N ALA A 323 -7.38 19.74 12.35
CA ALA A 323 -7.25 21.06 12.97
C ALA A 323 -5.80 21.57 12.93
N GLN A 324 -4.80 20.71 13.10
CA GLN A 324 -3.38 21.08 13.02
C GLN A 324 -2.96 21.62 11.65
N VAL A 325 -3.58 21.13 10.57
CA VAL A 325 -3.34 21.63 9.20
C VAL A 325 -4.34 22.71 8.77
N SER A 326 -5.19 23.20 9.69
CA SER A 326 -6.14 24.31 9.48
C SER A 326 -7.17 24.08 8.36
N VAL A 327 -7.56 22.84 8.10
CA VAL A 327 -8.62 22.53 7.10
C VAL A 327 -9.99 22.44 7.79
N PRO A 328 -11.05 23.13 7.32
CA PRO A 328 -12.41 23.04 7.90
C PRO A 328 -13.01 21.62 7.88
N ALA A 329 -13.88 21.29 8.83
CA ALA A 329 -14.45 19.94 8.96
C ALA A 329 -15.41 19.55 7.80
N ASP A 330 -16.04 20.55 7.19
CA ASP A 330 -16.96 20.46 6.07
C ASP A 330 -16.25 20.68 4.71
N ALA A 331 -14.93 20.82 4.70
CA ALA A 331 -14.16 20.99 3.48
C ALA A 331 -14.26 19.76 2.57
N THR A 332 -14.22 20.02 1.27
CA THR A 332 -14.04 19.01 0.23
C THR A 332 -12.72 19.31 -0.48
N LEU A 333 -11.79 18.37 -0.38
CA LEU A 333 -10.46 18.45 -0.98
C LEU A 333 -10.43 17.63 -2.27
N ASP A 334 -9.84 18.14 -3.33
CA ASP A 334 -9.76 17.42 -4.61
C ASP A 334 -8.44 16.63 -4.70
N LEU A 335 -8.51 15.30 -4.67
CA LEU A 335 -7.33 14.42 -4.76
C LEU A 335 -6.51 14.69 -6.04
N SER A 336 -7.17 15.18 -7.09
CA SER A 336 -6.55 15.55 -8.36
C SER A 336 -5.75 16.85 -8.29
N LYS A 337 -5.85 17.62 -7.20
CA LYS A 337 -5.04 18.83 -6.96
C LYS A 337 -3.90 18.52 -5.98
N ALA A 338 -2.67 18.82 -6.39
CA ALA A 338 -1.48 18.54 -5.58
C ALA A 338 -1.50 19.19 -4.18
N SER A 339 -2.00 20.42 -4.05
CA SER A 339 -2.13 21.11 -2.76
C SER A 339 -3.10 20.42 -1.82
N ASP A 340 -4.27 20.04 -2.33
CA ASP A 340 -5.35 19.42 -1.58
C ASP A 340 -4.95 17.99 -1.20
N ARG A 341 -4.32 17.25 -2.11
CA ARG A 341 -3.75 15.93 -1.84
C ARG A 341 -2.68 15.98 -0.75
N ALA A 342 -1.78 16.98 -0.77
CA ALA A 342 -0.80 17.15 0.29
C ALA A 342 -1.45 17.42 1.67
N GLN A 343 -2.57 18.15 1.70
CA GLN A 343 -3.37 18.33 2.91
C GLN A 343 -4.00 17.01 3.38
N ILE A 344 -4.64 16.25 2.47
CA ILE A 344 -5.19 14.92 2.78
C ILE A 344 -4.11 14.04 3.43
N PHE A 345 -2.93 13.95 2.81
CA PHE A 345 -1.81 13.15 3.33
C PHE A 345 -1.37 13.61 4.71
N SER A 346 -1.22 14.92 4.91
CA SER A 346 -0.79 15.48 6.20
C SER A 346 -1.81 15.20 7.32
N ILE A 347 -3.12 15.26 7.01
CA ILE A 347 -4.19 14.89 7.96
C ILE A 347 -4.07 13.42 8.34
N LEU A 348 -3.92 12.53 7.35
CA LEU A 348 -3.84 11.09 7.58
C LEU A 348 -2.57 10.71 8.36
N GLU A 349 -1.41 11.26 8.00
CA GLU A 349 -0.15 11.07 8.74
C GLU A 349 -0.29 11.52 10.21
N GLY A 350 -0.85 12.71 10.44
CA GLY A 350 -1.10 13.22 11.79
C GLY A 350 -2.08 12.34 12.57
N ALA A 351 -3.16 11.88 11.92
CA ALA A 351 -4.19 11.07 12.56
C ALA A 351 -3.66 9.70 13.00
N ILE A 352 -2.80 9.07 12.18
CA ILE A 352 -2.12 7.81 12.52
C ILE A 352 -1.20 8.01 13.73
N ASN A 353 -0.38 9.07 13.74
CA ASN A 353 0.49 9.39 14.88
C ASN A 353 -0.30 9.67 16.17
N ASN A 354 -1.41 10.40 16.06
CA ASN A 354 -2.30 10.68 17.19
C ASN A 354 -2.95 9.40 17.72
N LEU A 355 -3.33 8.47 16.85
CA LEU A 355 -3.84 7.15 17.24
C LEU A 355 -2.79 6.35 18.02
N GLU A 356 -1.57 6.20 17.50
CA GLU A 356 -0.52 5.48 18.23
C GLU A 356 -0.25 6.08 19.61
N THR A 357 -0.24 7.41 19.70
CA THR A 357 -0.05 8.14 20.95
C THR A 357 -1.19 7.87 21.93
N THR A 358 -2.43 7.91 21.44
CA THR A 358 -3.62 7.68 22.27
C THR A 358 -3.75 6.24 22.74
N LEU A 359 -3.40 5.29 21.88
CA LEU A 359 -3.44 3.86 22.16
C LEU A 359 -2.23 3.38 22.98
N GLY A 360 -1.16 4.17 23.05
CA GLY A 360 0.10 3.76 23.69
C GLY A 360 0.80 2.61 22.97
N GLN A 361 0.52 2.41 21.68
CA GLN A 361 1.02 1.29 20.89
C GLN A 361 1.40 1.75 19.49
N LYS A 362 2.54 1.27 19.00
CA LYS A 362 2.96 1.45 17.61
C LYS A 362 2.27 0.46 16.68
N PHE A 363 1.91 0.88 15.48
CA PHE A 363 1.24 0.03 14.50
C PHE A 363 2.16 -1.06 13.94
N ASN A 364 3.48 -0.83 13.93
CA ASN A 364 4.46 -1.87 13.59
C ASN A 364 4.78 -2.84 14.75
N ALA A 365 4.07 -2.78 15.88
CA ALA A 365 4.28 -3.70 16.99
C ALA A 365 3.90 -5.13 16.59
N THR A 366 4.78 -6.08 16.92
CA THR A 366 4.61 -7.51 16.63
C THR A 366 4.59 -8.35 17.90
N THR A 367 4.04 -9.56 17.80
CA THR A 367 3.99 -10.55 18.86
C THR A 367 4.20 -11.96 18.30
N LEU A 368 4.77 -12.86 19.10
CA LEU A 368 4.89 -14.28 18.82
C LEU A 368 3.80 -15.11 19.51
N SER A 369 2.85 -14.45 20.19
CA SER A 369 1.75 -15.08 20.90
C SER A 369 0.40 -14.61 20.35
N GLN A 370 -0.61 -15.46 20.51
CA GLN A 370 -2.00 -15.06 20.30
C GLN A 370 -2.43 -14.09 21.41
N LEU A 371 -3.00 -12.94 21.03
CA LEU A 371 -3.55 -11.92 21.92
C LEU A 371 -5.08 -12.00 22.05
#